data_AF-A0A1B1SAF9-F1
#
_entry.id   AF-A0A1B1SAF9-F1
#
_cell.length_a   1.000
_cell.length_b   1.000
_cell.length_c   1.000
_cell.angle_alpha   90.00
_cell.angle_beta   90.00
_cell.angle_gamma   90.00
#
_symmetry.space_group_name_H-M   'P 1'
#
loop_
_entity.id
_entity.type
_entity.pdbx_description
1 polymer ?
#
loop_
_entity_poly.entity_id
_entity_poly.type
_entity_poly.pdbx_seq_one_letter_code
_entity_poly.pdbx_strand_id
1 'polypeptide(L)'
;MKLYKFFTAIGVIALTAGFTSCSDDDDVYTDGFGGVEGQVVLAPTYNESYKFVKIPTGVVTPNITWSVAPRSRVRAAEDLTMKFEIDNSLIEAYNLENNTEYVALPDGVVTMAVSEATITPGNTSAETPVSLTVTDDAALLGRLEVGAEYIVPVRMTAVTQGSARIAVSATNVSYITFNVSEELINNSGNPTGTIVPKEDRASWTGTPGDGASEWNTWNNPIQENGGYNYGNYPAGSSVTFDLGKEYSFDGIYSYPFYGQSVYALFKANSEIFISSNGNDWTSLGVLSSARTTVALYAAVQARYIKVVLGAGNQIATTAFSIYEK
;
A
#
# COMPACT_ATOMS: atom_id res chain seq x y z
N MET A 1 -20.28 68.79 -8.05
CA MET A 1 -19.13 69.63 -8.44
C MET A 1 -18.18 68.76 -9.23
N LYS A 2 -17.82 69.18 -10.44
CA LYS A 2 -16.95 68.45 -11.37
C LYS A 2 -15.54 68.30 -10.79
N LEU A 3 -14.90 67.15 -10.97
CA LEU A 3 -13.54 67.12 -11.52
C LEU A 3 -13.33 65.79 -12.26
N TYR A 4 -12.97 65.93 -13.53
CA TYR A 4 -12.65 64.85 -14.47
C TYR A 4 -11.13 64.59 -14.48
N LYS A 5 -10.78 63.45 -15.11
CA LYS A 5 -9.53 63.10 -15.82
C LYS A 5 -8.54 62.28 -14.97
N PHE A 6 -7.99 61.14 -15.44
CA PHE A 6 -7.96 60.57 -16.79
C PHE A 6 -7.39 59.13 -16.78
N PHE A 7 -7.82 58.33 -17.78
CA PHE A 7 -7.07 57.29 -18.52
C PHE A 7 -6.75 55.93 -17.84
N THR A 8 -6.97 54.74 -18.44
CA THR A 8 -7.25 54.35 -19.84
C THR A 8 -7.96 52.99 -19.88
N ALA A 9 -8.95 52.85 -20.77
CA ALA A 9 -9.61 51.59 -21.17
C ALA A 9 -8.68 50.76 -22.07
N ILE A 10 -8.88 49.44 -22.21
CA ILE A 10 -9.63 48.74 -23.27
C ILE A 10 -9.41 47.25 -22.92
N GLY A 11 -10.36 46.32 -22.88
CA GLY A 11 -11.59 46.12 -23.65
C GLY A 11 -11.53 44.69 -24.18
N VAL A 12 -12.26 43.79 -23.51
CA VAL A 12 -12.33 42.34 -23.78
C VAL A 12 -13.12 42.08 -25.07
N ILE A 13 -12.58 41.23 -25.96
CA ILE A 13 -13.33 40.59 -27.04
C ILE A 13 -13.06 39.09 -26.99
N ALA A 14 -14.11 38.33 -26.72
CA ALA A 14 -14.16 36.88 -26.90
C ALA A 14 -14.41 36.57 -28.38
N LEU A 15 -13.63 35.65 -28.96
CA LEU A 15 -13.86 35.08 -30.28
C LEU A 15 -13.46 33.60 -30.29
N THR A 16 -14.46 32.78 -30.55
CA THR A 16 -14.39 31.35 -30.87
C THR A 16 -13.78 31.12 -32.25
N ALA A 17 -12.76 30.26 -32.35
CA ALA A 17 -12.29 29.58 -33.56
C ALA A 17 -11.72 28.23 -33.09
N GLY A 18 -12.22 27.07 -33.51
CA GLY A 18 -12.18 26.58 -34.88
C GLY A 18 -11.05 25.55 -34.95
N PHE A 19 -11.35 24.29 -34.63
CA PHE A 19 -10.42 23.18 -34.83
C PHE A 19 -10.23 22.97 -36.33
N THR A 20 -9.18 23.58 -36.89
CA THR A 20 -8.69 23.25 -38.23
C THR A 20 -7.68 22.12 -38.08
N SER A 21 -8.12 20.91 -38.42
CA SER A 21 -7.26 19.81 -38.82
C SER A 21 -6.37 20.27 -39.97
N CYS A 22 -5.07 20.39 -39.73
CA CYS A 22 -4.06 20.47 -40.79
C CYS A 22 -3.22 19.20 -40.75
N SER A 23 -3.27 18.52 -41.88
CA SER A 23 -2.50 17.34 -42.25
C SER A 23 -1.08 17.71 -42.72
N ASP A 24 -0.24 16.68 -42.65
CA ASP A 24 0.97 16.41 -43.42
C ASP A 24 2.30 17.05 -43.00
N ASP A 25 3.19 16.12 -42.63
CA ASP A 25 4.62 16.05 -42.86
C ASP A 25 5.44 17.33 -42.61
N ASP A 26 6.03 17.36 -41.42
CA ASP A 26 7.46 17.62 -41.30
C ASP A 26 8.06 16.76 -40.19
N ASP A 27 9.16 16.13 -40.55
CA ASP A 27 9.97 15.22 -39.77
C ASP A 27 10.48 15.82 -38.45
N VAL A 28 10.71 14.93 -37.49
CA VAL A 28 11.26 15.18 -36.15
C VAL A 28 10.25 15.80 -35.18
N TYR A 29 9.53 14.93 -34.47
CA TYR A 29 9.04 15.25 -33.14
C TYR A 29 10.25 15.54 -32.23
N THR A 30 10.69 16.80 -32.21
CA THR A 30 11.47 17.35 -31.10
C THR A 30 10.50 17.69 -29.98
N ASP A 31 9.88 16.68 -29.36
CA ASP A 31 9.08 16.86 -28.14
C ASP A 31 10.00 17.09 -26.93
N GLY A 32 10.85 18.10 -26.97
CA GLY A 32 11.57 18.60 -25.80
C GLY A 32 12.61 17.65 -25.18
N PHE A 33 12.76 16.41 -25.65
CA PHE A 33 13.81 15.48 -25.21
C PHE A 33 15.02 15.52 -26.14
N GLY A 34 15.78 16.61 -26.11
CA GLY A 34 17.03 16.77 -26.87
C GLY A 34 17.98 15.58 -26.66
N GLY A 35 18.11 14.72 -27.66
CA GLY A 35 18.98 13.54 -27.60
C GLY A 35 19.54 13.18 -28.97
N VAL A 36 20.61 12.39 -28.95
CA VAL A 36 21.39 12.06 -30.14
C VAL A 36 20.70 10.93 -30.91
N GLU A 37 20.61 11.04 -32.24
CA GLU A 37 20.04 9.99 -33.11
C GLU A 37 20.65 8.61 -32.83
N GLY A 38 19.81 7.57 -32.99
CA GLY A 38 20.16 6.17 -32.77
C GLY A 38 20.25 5.77 -31.29
N GLN A 39 19.52 6.45 -30.39
CA GLN A 39 19.46 6.09 -28.97
C GLN A 39 18.11 5.51 -28.55
N VAL A 40 18.17 4.50 -27.68
CA VAL A 40 17.03 3.94 -26.95
C VAL A 40 17.11 4.28 -25.46
N VAL A 41 15.95 4.46 -24.83
CA VAL A 41 15.78 4.79 -23.40
C VAL A 41 14.62 4.00 -22.78
N LEU A 42 14.60 3.85 -21.46
CA LEU A 42 13.38 3.54 -20.72
C LEU A 42 12.67 4.85 -20.33
N ALA A 43 11.50 5.10 -20.89
CA ALA A 43 10.70 6.27 -20.52
C ALA A 43 9.19 5.99 -20.61
N PRO A 44 8.40 6.34 -19.58
CA PRO A 44 8.82 6.87 -18.26
C PRO A 44 9.27 5.78 -17.29
N THR A 45 10.12 6.15 -16.32
CA THR A 45 10.46 5.32 -15.15
C THR A 45 9.44 5.57 -14.05
N TYR A 46 8.60 4.58 -13.74
CA TYR A 46 7.67 4.63 -12.62
C TYR A 46 8.28 3.96 -11.39
N ASN A 47 8.30 4.67 -10.27
CA ASN A 47 8.54 4.07 -8.97
C ASN A 47 7.20 3.55 -8.45
N GLU A 48 6.92 2.27 -8.67
CA GLU A 48 5.78 1.58 -8.06
C GLU A 48 6.24 0.85 -6.80
N SER A 49 5.37 0.82 -5.79
CA SER A 49 5.57 0.06 -4.55
C SER A 49 4.50 -1.00 -4.45
N TYR A 50 4.92 -2.24 -4.25
CA TYR A 50 4.03 -3.38 -4.05
C TYR A 50 4.16 -3.93 -2.64
N LYS A 51 3.16 -4.69 -2.20
CA LYS A 51 3.10 -5.22 -0.85
C LYS A 51 2.89 -6.72 -0.84
N PHE A 52 3.80 -7.44 -0.19
CA PHE A 52 3.55 -8.82 0.24
C PHE A 52 2.89 -8.80 1.62
N VAL A 53 1.89 -9.65 1.82
CA VAL A 53 1.24 -9.80 3.12
C VAL A 53 1.42 -11.23 3.59
N LYS A 54 2.26 -11.42 4.62
CA LYS A 54 2.36 -12.70 5.31
C LYS A 54 1.11 -12.93 6.15
N ILE A 55 0.53 -14.11 5.98
CA ILE A 55 -0.55 -14.63 6.80
C ILE A 55 -0.13 -16.01 7.34
N PRO A 56 -0.68 -16.52 8.44
CA PRO A 56 -0.26 -17.82 8.99
C PRO A 56 -0.39 -18.99 8.00
N THR A 57 -1.26 -18.88 7.00
CA THR A 57 -1.47 -19.91 5.97
C THR A 57 -0.60 -19.75 4.72
N GLY A 58 0.23 -18.70 4.62
CA GLY A 58 1.07 -18.45 3.45
C GLY A 58 1.41 -16.97 3.23
N VAL A 59 1.66 -16.59 1.98
CA VAL A 59 1.95 -15.20 1.60
C VAL A 59 0.99 -14.78 0.51
N VAL A 60 0.25 -13.69 0.74
CA VAL A 60 -0.54 -13.03 -0.29
C VAL A 60 0.42 -12.21 -1.14
N THR A 61 0.49 -12.56 -2.42
CA THR A 61 1.35 -11.91 -3.41
C THR A 61 0.66 -10.68 -4.01
N PRO A 62 1.40 -9.60 -4.31
CA PRO A 62 0.85 -8.47 -5.02
C PRO A 62 0.60 -8.82 -6.49
N ASN A 63 -0.43 -8.23 -7.09
CA ASN A 63 -0.57 -8.22 -8.54
C ASN A 63 0.37 -7.14 -9.11
N ILE A 64 1.49 -7.55 -9.70
CA ILE A 64 2.45 -6.61 -10.30
C ILE A 64 1.88 -6.08 -11.62
N THR A 65 1.64 -4.77 -11.67
CA THR A 65 1.19 -4.05 -12.88
C THR A 65 2.31 -3.38 -13.64
N TRP A 66 3.54 -3.43 -13.10
CA TRP A 66 4.71 -2.79 -13.68
C TRP A 66 4.98 -3.37 -15.06
N SER A 67 5.00 -2.46 -16.03
CA SER A 67 5.42 -2.76 -17.38
C SER A 67 6.04 -1.52 -18.02
N VAL A 68 7.07 -1.71 -18.83
CA VAL A 68 7.76 -0.61 -19.51
C VAL A 68 8.08 -0.99 -20.95
N ALA A 69 7.76 -0.09 -21.87
CA ALA A 69 8.18 -0.20 -23.26
C ALA A 69 9.42 0.68 -23.47
N PRO A 70 10.54 0.14 -23.99
CA PRO A 70 11.63 1.00 -24.43
C PRO A 70 11.16 1.94 -25.53
N ARG A 71 11.75 3.12 -25.55
CA ARG A 71 11.49 4.13 -26.58
C ARG A 71 12.76 4.45 -27.35
N SER A 72 12.63 4.51 -28.67
CA SER A 72 13.63 5.11 -29.56
C SER A 72 13.34 6.60 -29.70
N ARG A 73 14.40 7.42 -29.73
CA ARG A 73 14.27 8.88 -29.92
C ARG A 73 13.81 9.28 -31.33
N VAL A 74 13.92 8.36 -32.29
CA VAL A 74 13.45 8.52 -33.67
C VAL A 74 12.68 7.28 -34.09
N ARG A 75 11.85 7.36 -35.15
CA ARG A 75 11.22 6.17 -35.71
C ARG A 75 12.30 5.16 -36.11
N ALA A 76 12.13 3.92 -35.69
CA ALA A 76 13.08 2.86 -35.99
C ALA A 76 13.12 2.63 -37.50
N ALA A 77 14.32 2.57 -38.09
CA ALA A 77 14.50 2.24 -39.51
C ALA A 77 14.56 0.73 -39.77
N GLU A 78 14.80 -0.04 -38.72
CA GLU A 78 14.93 -1.49 -38.68
C GLU A 78 14.35 -2.00 -37.36
N ASP A 79 14.21 -3.32 -37.19
CA ASP A 79 13.86 -3.88 -35.89
C ASP A 79 14.97 -3.58 -34.87
N LEU A 80 14.60 -2.96 -33.76
CA LEU A 80 15.48 -2.78 -32.61
C LEU A 80 15.00 -3.76 -31.54
N THR A 81 15.85 -4.69 -31.08
CA THR A 81 15.52 -5.60 -29.98
C THR A 81 16.41 -5.31 -28.79
N MET A 82 15.81 -5.14 -27.62
CA MET A 82 16.49 -4.81 -26.36
C MET A 82 16.27 -5.89 -25.33
N LYS A 83 17.32 -6.20 -24.57
CA LYS A 83 17.30 -7.16 -23.47
C LYS A 83 17.28 -6.43 -22.12
N PHE A 84 16.52 -6.98 -21.19
CA PHE A 84 16.34 -6.48 -19.84
C PHE A 84 16.65 -7.56 -18.81
N GLU A 85 17.26 -7.13 -17.72
CA GLU A 85 17.64 -8.00 -16.61
C GLU A 85 17.41 -7.29 -15.28
N ILE A 86 17.15 -8.08 -14.23
CA ILE A 86 17.22 -7.59 -12.85
C ILE A 86 18.69 -7.45 -12.49
N ASP A 87 19.11 -6.26 -12.06
CA ASP A 87 20.50 -5.97 -11.69
C ASP A 87 20.62 -5.40 -10.28
N ASN A 88 20.81 -6.31 -9.32
CA ASN A 88 20.97 -5.97 -7.90
C ASN A 88 22.26 -5.21 -7.59
N SER A 89 23.23 -5.11 -8.52
CA SER A 89 24.45 -4.30 -8.29
C SER A 89 24.17 -2.79 -8.22
N LEU A 90 22.98 -2.35 -8.64
CA LEU A 90 22.57 -0.95 -8.64
C LEU A 90 21.98 -0.46 -7.32
N ILE A 91 21.71 -1.37 -6.37
CA ILE A 91 21.00 -1.06 -5.13
C ILE A 91 21.81 -0.14 -4.22
N GLU A 92 23.11 -0.39 -4.07
CA GLU A 92 23.98 0.43 -3.22
C GLU A 92 24.04 1.88 -3.71
N ALA A 93 24.20 2.08 -5.02
CA ALA A 93 24.22 3.40 -5.63
C ALA A 93 22.87 4.12 -5.47
N TYR A 94 21.75 3.40 -5.68
CA TYR A 94 20.41 3.94 -5.48
C TYR A 94 20.18 4.39 -4.04
N ASN A 95 20.54 3.55 -3.06
CA ASN A 95 20.41 3.86 -1.64
C ASN A 95 21.24 5.08 -1.23
N LEU A 96 22.48 5.17 -1.72
CA LEU A 96 23.35 6.32 -1.46
C LEU A 96 22.79 7.62 -2.05
N GLU A 97 22.26 7.58 -3.28
CA GLU A 97 21.70 8.75 -3.96
C GLU A 97 20.39 9.23 -3.31
N ASN A 98 19.56 8.30 -2.83
CA ASN A 98 18.22 8.59 -2.32
C ASN A 98 18.11 8.62 -0.79
N ASN A 99 19.21 8.36 -0.07
CA ASN A 99 19.23 8.24 1.40
C ASN A 99 18.20 7.22 1.92
N THR A 100 18.25 6.01 1.35
CA THR A 100 17.38 4.86 1.68
C THR A 100 18.20 3.63 2.07
N GLU A 101 17.54 2.60 2.61
CA GLU A 101 18.19 1.37 3.10
C GLU A 101 17.56 0.10 2.51
N TYR A 102 17.13 0.14 1.25
CA TYR A 102 16.51 -1.02 0.60
C TYR A 102 17.46 -2.20 0.50
N VAL A 103 16.91 -3.40 0.69
CA VAL A 103 17.63 -4.67 0.50
C VAL A 103 17.21 -5.36 -0.79
N ALA A 104 18.07 -6.24 -1.33
CA ALA A 104 17.73 -7.02 -2.51
C ALA A 104 16.58 -7.98 -2.22
N LEU A 105 15.55 -8.01 -3.09
CA LEU A 105 14.48 -9.00 -2.98
C LEU A 105 15.07 -10.42 -3.12
N PRO A 106 14.65 -11.41 -2.32
CA PRO A 106 15.18 -12.76 -2.42
C PRO A 106 15.05 -13.34 -3.83
N ASP A 107 16.16 -13.88 -4.36
CA ASP A 107 16.22 -14.43 -5.71
C ASP A 107 15.08 -15.42 -5.99
N GLY A 108 14.42 -15.25 -7.15
CA GLY A 108 13.32 -16.09 -7.61
C GLY A 108 11.93 -15.69 -7.09
N VAL A 109 11.82 -14.76 -6.13
CA VAL A 109 10.51 -14.24 -5.70
C VAL A 109 9.84 -13.44 -6.81
N VAL A 110 10.62 -12.60 -7.50
CA VAL A 110 10.21 -11.86 -8.70
C VAL A 110 11.14 -12.21 -9.85
N THR A 111 10.58 -12.38 -11.03
CA THR A 111 11.32 -12.66 -12.27
C THR A 111 10.77 -11.85 -13.44
N MET A 112 11.54 -11.75 -14.52
CA MET A 112 11.08 -11.13 -15.76
C MET A 112 10.02 -12.03 -16.41
N ALA A 113 8.79 -11.55 -16.53
CA ALA A 113 7.75 -12.23 -17.31
C ALA A 113 7.99 -12.04 -18.81
N VAL A 114 8.40 -10.83 -19.20
CA VAL A 114 8.89 -10.48 -20.52
C VAL A 114 10.22 -9.75 -20.35
N SER A 115 11.31 -10.33 -20.84
CA SER A 115 12.68 -9.81 -20.68
C SER A 115 13.25 -9.16 -21.94
N GLU A 116 12.52 -9.21 -23.06
CA GLU A 116 12.92 -8.61 -24.32
C GLU A 116 11.78 -7.77 -24.88
N ALA A 117 12.14 -6.67 -25.53
CA ALA A 117 11.18 -5.82 -26.23
C ALA A 117 11.74 -5.41 -27.57
N THR A 118 10.86 -5.37 -28.58
CA THR A 118 11.24 -5.03 -29.96
C THR A 118 10.46 -3.81 -30.44
N ILE A 119 11.17 -2.81 -30.94
CA ILE A 119 10.61 -1.67 -31.65
C ILE A 119 10.69 -1.99 -33.14
N THR A 120 9.54 -2.11 -33.80
CA THR A 120 9.46 -2.42 -35.23
C THR A 120 9.67 -1.17 -36.09
N PRO A 121 10.06 -1.33 -37.38
CA PRO A 121 10.24 -0.22 -38.30
C PRO A 121 9.04 0.71 -38.35
N GLY A 122 9.32 2.01 -38.39
CA GLY A 122 8.31 3.06 -38.37
C GLY A 122 7.76 3.39 -36.97
N ASN A 123 8.02 2.59 -35.94
CA ASN A 123 7.57 2.87 -34.57
C ASN A 123 8.68 3.50 -33.71
N THR A 124 8.29 4.15 -32.62
CA THR A 124 9.21 4.73 -31.61
C THR A 124 9.17 4.01 -30.28
N SER A 125 8.32 3.01 -30.13
CA SER A 125 8.10 2.27 -28.88
C SER A 125 7.79 0.82 -29.20
N ALA A 126 8.17 -0.09 -28.30
CA ALA A 126 7.79 -1.49 -28.43
C ALA A 126 6.28 -1.65 -28.19
N GLU A 127 5.64 -2.52 -28.99
CA GLU A 127 4.23 -2.87 -28.79
C GLU A 127 4.04 -3.81 -27.59
N THR A 128 4.98 -4.73 -27.39
CA THR A 128 5.01 -5.63 -26.23
C THR A 128 5.93 -5.03 -25.16
N PRO A 129 5.41 -4.63 -24.00
CA PRO A 129 6.24 -4.09 -22.93
C PRO A 129 6.95 -5.21 -22.16
N VAL A 130 8.09 -4.85 -21.59
CA VAL A 130 8.82 -5.62 -20.58
C VAL A 130 7.99 -5.63 -19.30
N SER A 131 7.96 -6.76 -18.58
CA SER A 131 7.15 -6.89 -17.36
C SER A 131 7.74 -7.88 -16.37
N LEU A 132 7.26 -7.83 -15.14
CA LEU A 132 7.65 -8.69 -14.02
C LEU A 132 6.51 -9.63 -13.63
N THR A 133 6.85 -10.75 -13.01
CA THR A 133 5.88 -11.65 -12.35
C THR A 133 6.42 -12.09 -10.99
N VAL A 134 5.49 -12.44 -10.10
CA VAL A 134 5.77 -13.01 -8.78
C VAL A 134 5.64 -14.53 -8.85
N THR A 135 6.46 -15.25 -8.08
CA THR A 135 6.35 -16.70 -7.92
C THR A 135 5.19 -17.12 -7.01
N ASP A 136 4.66 -18.31 -7.25
CA ASP A 136 3.72 -18.99 -6.33
C ASP A 136 4.43 -20.01 -5.41
N ASP A 137 5.76 -20.12 -5.49
CA ASP A 137 6.55 -21.04 -4.66
C ASP A 137 6.62 -20.57 -3.20
N ALA A 138 5.93 -21.30 -2.32
CA ALA A 138 5.88 -21.01 -0.89
C ALA A 138 7.26 -21.02 -0.19
N ALA A 139 8.23 -21.83 -0.66
CA ALA A 139 9.56 -21.87 -0.08
C ALA A 139 10.36 -20.60 -0.41
N LEU A 140 10.18 -20.05 -1.61
CA LEU A 140 10.77 -18.77 -1.99
C LEU A 140 10.10 -17.61 -1.26
N LEU A 141 8.76 -17.59 -1.21
CA LEU A 141 7.99 -16.56 -0.50
C LEU A 141 8.24 -16.57 1.02
N GLY A 142 8.54 -17.73 1.60
CA GLY A 142 8.89 -17.88 3.01
C GLY A 142 10.14 -17.10 3.44
N ARG A 143 11.06 -16.82 2.49
CA ARG A 143 12.31 -16.08 2.70
C ARG A 143 12.12 -14.57 2.88
N LEU A 144 10.92 -14.04 2.62
CA LEU A 144 10.61 -12.63 2.84
C LEU A 144 10.62 -12.32 4.34
N GLU A 145 11.09 -11.16 4.75
CA GLU A 145 11.13 -10.76 6.16
C GLU A 145 10.11 -9.64 6.43
N VAL A 146 9.31 -9.78 7.48
CA VAL A 146 8.32 -8.76 7.86
C VAL A 146 9.05 -7.48 8.27
N GLY A 147 8.60 -6.33 7.74
CA GLY A 147 9.24 -5.04 7.98
C GLY A 147 10.44 -4.74 7.07
N ALA A 148 10.91 -5.71 6.28
CA ALA A 148 11.93 -5.44 5.28
C ALA A 148 11.35 -4.63 4.11
N GLU A 149 12.17 -3.70 3.62
CA GLU A 149 11.90 -2.91 2.41
C GLU A 149 12.85 -3.39 1.31
N TYR A 150 12.29 -4.03 0.29
CA TYR A 150 13.04 -4.59 -0.83
C TYR A 150 12.98 -3.70 -2.07
N ILE A 151 13.96 -3.87 -2.94
CA ILE A 151 14.03 -3.21 -4.24
C ILE A 151 14.46 -4.20 -5.33
N VAL A 152 13.90 -4.02 -6.53
CA VAL A 152 14.22 -4.75 -7.75
C VAL A 152 14.56 -3.73 -8.85
N PRO A 153 15.85 -3.51 -9.14
CA PRO A 153 16.28 -2.70 -10.27
C PRO A 153 16.18 -3.50 -11.57
N VAL A 154 15.40 -3.03 -12.55
CA VAL A 154 15.34 -3.61 -13.90
C VAL A 154 16.08 -2.71 -14.87
N ARG A 155 17.15 -3.22 -15.47
CA ARG A 155 18.02 -2.48 -16.39
C ARG A 155 17.92 -3.00 -17.81
N MET A 156 17.91 -2.08 -18.78
CA MET A 156 18.21 -2.40 -20.19
C MET A 156 19.70 -2.72 -20.32
N THR A 157 20.07 -3.96 -20.64
CA THR A 157 21.47 -4.41 -20.65
C THR A 157 22.11 -4.39 -22.03
N ALA A 158 21.33 -4.63 -23.09
CA ALA A 158 21.85 -4.70 -24.45
C ALA A 158 20.79 -4.34 -25.49
N VAL A 159 21.25 -3.87 -26.64
CA VAL A 159 20.52 -3.92 -27.92
C VAL A 159 21.08 -5.13 -28.67
N THR A 160 20.25 -6.17 -28.84
CA THR A 160 20.65 -7.46 -29.45
C THR A 160 20.41 -7.49 -30.95
N GLN A 161 19.57 -6.59 -31.47
CA GLN A 161 19.28 -6.42 -32.89
C GLN A 161 19.16 -4.94 -33.23
N GLY A 162 19.72 -4.55 -34.38
CA GLY A 162 19.74 -3.19 -34.88
C GLY A 162 20.95 -2.36 -34.42
N SER A 163 21.06 -1.15 -34.97
CA SER A 163 22.21 -0.25 -34.81
C SER A 163 22.05 0.78 -33.69
N ALA A 164 20.93 0.74 -32.94
CA ALA A 164 20.71 1.64 -31.83
C ALA A 164 21.67 1.37 -30.66
N ARG A 165 22.01 2.42 -29.93
CA ARG A 165 22.75 2.34 -28.66
C ARG A 165 21.86 2.70 -27.49
N ILE A 166 22.10 2.07 -26.35
CA ILE A 166 21.48 2.49 -25.09
C ILE A 166 22.01 3.89 -24.76
N ALA A 167 21.12 4.84 -24.47
CA ALA A 167 21.55 6.19 -24.08
C ALA A 167 22.40 6.12 -22.80
N VAL A 168 23.38 7.00 -22.61
CA VAL A 168 24.11 7.07 -21.33
C VAL A 168 23.34 8.02 -20.40
N SER A 169 22.17 7.59 -19.92
CA SER A 169 21.32 8.36 -19.01
C SER A 169 20.80 7.48 -17.88
N ALA A 170 20.44 8.11 -16.74
CA ALA A 170 19.83 7.43 -15.59
C ALA A 170 18.48 6.75 -15.92
N THR A 171 17.88 7.09 -17.06
CA THR A 171 16.59 6.59 -17.55
C THR A 171 16.69 5.21 -18.23
N ASN A 172 17.63 4.34 -17.87
CA ASN A 172 17.69 2.96 -18.39
C ASN A 172 17.48 1.90 -17.32
N VAL A 173 17.13 2.35 -16.11
CA VAL A 173 16.84 1.51 -14.97
C VAL A 173 15.49 1.94 -14.41
N SER A 174 14.61 0.97 -14.16
CA SER A 174 13.41 1.16 -13.36
C SER A 174 13.63 0.52 -12.00
N TYR A 175 13.30 1.22 -10.92
CA TYR A 175 13.42 0.72 -9.55
C TYR A 175 12.03 0.42 -8.99
N ILE A 176 11.75 -0.86 -8.77
CA ILE A 176 10.48 -1.32 -8.22
C ILE A 176 10.70 -1.68 -6.75
N THR A 177 9.88 -1.15 -5.85
CA THR A 177 10.01 -1.39 -4.42
C THR A 177 8.94 -2.34 -3.91
N PHE A 178 9.27 -3.10 -2.86
CA PHE A 178 8.36 -4.03 -2.21
C PHE A 178 8.47 -3.91 -0.71
N ASN A 179 7.35 -3.83 -0.01
CA ASN A 179 7.34 -3.94 1.45
C ASN A 179 6.63 -5.23 1.88
N VAL A 180 7.02 -5.75 3.04
CA VAL A 180 6.40 -6.94 3.62
C VAL A 180 5.73 -6.57 4.93
N SER A 181 4.44 -6.84 5.03
CA SER A 181 3.74 -6.79 6.31
C SER A 181 3.27 -8.16 6.73
N GLU A 182 2.84 -8.25 7.97
CA GLU A 182 2.07 -9.38 8.49
C GLU A 182 0.60 -8.94 8.66
N GLU A 183 -0.33 -9.85 8.38
CA GLU A 183 -1.75 -9.70 8.71
C GLU A 183 -2.22 -11.00 9.36
N LEU A 184 -2.67 -10.91 10.60
CA LEU A 184 -3.17 -12.03 11.37
C LEU A 184 -4.70 -12.07 11.38
N ILE A 185 -5.36 -10.96 11.03
CA ILE A 185 -6.81 -10.86 10.92
C ILE A 185 -7.30 -11.66 9.71
N ASN A 186 -8.17 -12.63 9.97
CA ASN A 186 -8.92 -13.33 8.94
C ASN A 186 -10.24 -12.60 8.67
N ASN A 187 -10.24 -11.72 7.68
CA ASN A 187 -11.40 -10.90 7.31
C ASN A 187 -12.64 -11.70 6.85
N SER A 188 -12.50 -12.99 6.54
CA SER A 188 -13.58 -13.86 6.08
C SER A 188 -13.85 -15.06 7.01
N GLY A 189 -13.05 -15.20 8.06
CA GLY A 189 -13.11 -16.31 9.00
C GLY A 189 -14.02 -16.03 10.20
N ASN A 190 -14.18 -17.07 11.02
CA ASN A 190 -14.78 -16.95 12.34
C ASN A 190 -13.79 -17.49 13.38
N PRO A 191 -13.77 -16.93 14.60
CA PRO A 191 -13.02 -17.53 15.69
C PRO A 191 -13.54 -18.93 16.00
N THR A 192 -12.67 -19.77 16.52
CA THR A 192 -12.98 -21.15 16.91
C THR A 192 -12.82 -21.38 18.41
N GLY A 193 -12.30 -20.40 19.16
CA GLY A 193 -12.29 -20.38 20.61
C GLY A 193 -13.68 -20.16 21.22
N THR A 194 -13.72 -20.03 22.55
CA THR A 194 -14.94 -19.77 23.32
C THR A 194 -14.89 -18.38 23.95
N ILE A 195 -16.00 -17.65 23.96
CA ILE A 195 -16.06 -16.34 24.61
C ILE A 195 -15.70 -16.48 26.09
N VAL A 196 -14.74 -15.68 26.56
CA VAL A 196 -14.42 -15.59 27.99
C VAL A 196 -15.65 -15.04 28.73
N PRO A 197 -16.17 -15.76 29.74
CA PRO A 197 -17.39 -15.37 30.44
C PRO A 197 -17.14 -14.17 31.36
N LYS A 198 -18.19 -13.47 31.81
CA LYS A 198 -18.03 -12.18 32.53
C LYS A 198 -17.39 -12.32 33.90
N GLU A 199 -17.62 -13.45 34.56
CA GLU A 199 -17.02 -13.81 35.85
C GLU A 199 -15.49 -13.83 35.81
N ASP A 200 -14.90 -14.09 34.65
CA ASP A 200 -13.44 -14.18 34.47
C ASP A 200 -12.80 -12.87 33.99
N ARG A 201 -13.60 -11.81 33.83
CA ARG A 201 -13.17 -10.50 33.32
C ARG A 201 -13.06 -9.43 34.42
N ALA A 202 -13.04 -9.82 35.69
CA ALA A 202 -13.03 -8.88 36.81
C ALA A 202 -11.78 -7.96 36.84
N SER A 203 -10.64 -8.43 36.35
CA SER A 203 -9.39 -7.67 36.23
C SER A 203 -9.29 -6.84 34.94
N TRP A 204 -10.26 -6.99 34.02
CA TRP A 204 -10.16 -6.38 32.71
C TRP A 204 -10.51 -4.89 32.79
N THR A 205 -9.77 -4.09 32.03
CA THR A 205 -10.03 -2.65 31.92
C THR A 205 -9.97 -2.21 30.46
N GLY A 206 -10.67 -1.13 30.13
CA GLY A 206 -10.58 -0.46 28.83
C GLY A 206 -10.26 1.01 29.06
N THR A 207 -9.16 1.48 28.48
CA THR A 207 -8.64 2.84 28.67
C THR A 207 -8.62 3.58 27.34
N PRO A 208 -9.37 4.68 27.19
CA PRO A 208 -9.31 5.53 26.01
C PRO A 208 -7.96 6.25 25.93
N GLY A 209 -7.43 6.41 24.72
CA GLY A 209 -6.18 7.12 24.45
C GLY A 209 -6.30 8.08 23.27
N ASP A 210 -5.24 8.87 23.08
CA ASP A 210 -5.00 9.62 21.83
C ASP A 210 -6.17 10.54 21.42
N GLY A 211 -6.64 11.35 22.37
CA GLY A 211 -7.70 12.35 22.14
C GLY A 211 -9.13 11.82 22.24
N ALA A 212 -9.31 10.54 22.57
CA ALA A 212 -10.61 9.99 22.92
C ALA A 212 -11.19 10.64 24.19
N SER A 213 -12.51 10.81 24.20
CA SER A 213 -13.26 11.30 25.37
C SER A 213 -14.44 10.37 25.64
N GLU A 214 -14.61 9.98 26.90
CA GLU A 214 -15.65 9.05 27.32
C GLU A 214 -16.69 9.72 28.21
N TRP A 215 -17.96 9.42 27.92
CA TRP A 215 -19.11 9.77 28.77
C TRP A 215 -19.57 8.56 29.59
N ASN A 216 -19.55 7.37 28.98
CA ASN A 216 -19.77 6.10 29.68
C ASN A 216 -18.55 5.21 29.52
N THR A 217 -18.08 4.62 30.62
CA THR A 217 -16.83 3.87 30.69
C THR A 217 -16.91 2.49 30.02
N TRP A 218 -15.75 1.92 29.68
CA TRP A 218 -15.60 0.54 29.22
C TRP A 218 -15.96 -0.53 30.26
N ASN A 219 -16.17 -0.19 31.53
CA ASN A 219 -16.55 -1.17 32.54
C ASN A 219 -17.90 -1.85 32.21
N ASN A 220 -18.84 -1.13 31.60
CA ASN A 220 -20.14 -1.71 31.24
C ASN A 220 -20.04 -2.82 30.17
N PRO A 221 -19.44 -2.60 28.98
CA PRO A 221 -19.30 -3.67 28.00
C PRO A 221 -18.36 -4.79 28.43
N ILE A 222 -17.37 -4.53 29.27
CA ILE A 222 -16.47 -5.59 29.77
C ILE A 222 -17.19 -6.48 30.78
N GLN A 223 -17.95 -5.91 31.70
CA GLN A 223 -18.64 -6.64 32.78
C GLN A 223 -20.05 -7.13 32.40
N GLU A 224 -20.57 -6.72 31.24
CA GLU A 224 -21.92 -7.04 30.75
C GLU A 224 -23.02 -6.80 31.82
N ASN A 225 -22.91 -5.69 32.53
CA ASN A 225 -23.75 -5.34 33.68
C ASN A 225 -25.07 -4.61 33.29
N GLY A 226 -25.44 -4.62 32.01
CA GLY A 226 -26.61 -3.90 31.50
C GLY A 226 -26.32 -2.41 31.24
N GLY A 227 -25.51 -2.14 30.21
CA GLY A 227 -25.13 -0.78 29.80
C GLY A 227 -24.30 -0.80 28.52
N TYR A 228 -23.73 0.35 28.17
CA TYR A 228 -22.79 0.51 27.06
C TYR A 228 -21.70 1.53 27.41
N ASN A 229 -20.54 1.44 26.77
CA ASN A 229 -19.61 2.56 26.73
C ASN A 229 -20.11 3.59 25.70
N TYR A 230 -19.78 4.86 25.88
CA TYR A 230 -20.11 5.90 24.91
C TYR A 230 -19.08 7.01 24.96
N GLY A 231 -18.56 7.40 23.81
CA GLY A 231 -17.51 8.39 23.73
C GLY A 231 -17.31 8.95 22.33
N ASN A 232 -16.61 10.07 22.24
CA ASN A 232 -16.11 10.60 20.97
C ASN A 232 -14.67 10.16 20.77
N TYR A 233 -14.42 9.50 19.64
CA TYR A 233 -13.13 8.94 19.27
C TYR A 233 -12.76 9.47 17.88
N PRO A 234 -12.01 10.59 17.80
CA PRO A 234 -11.42 11.07 16.56
C PRO A 234 -10.57 10.01 15.83
N ALA A 235 -10.27 10.25 14.55
CA ALA A 235 -9.36 9.38 13.80
C ALA A 235 -7.98 9.41 14.47
N GLY A 236 -7.34 8.25 14.60
CA GLY A 236 -6.10 8.06 15.34
C GLY A 236 -6.29 7.87 16.85
N SER A 237 -7.49 8.10 17.39
CA SER A 237 -7.77 7.77 18.79
C SER A 237 -7.73 6.27 19.04
N SER A 238 -7.54 5.87 20.30
CA SER A 238 -7.41 4.46 20.64
C SER A 238 -8.23 4.05 21.86
N VAL A 239 -8.45 2.74 21.98
CA VAL A 239 -8.87 2.09 23.21
C VAL A 239 -7.89 0.96 23.48
N THR A 240 -7.29 0.95 24.67
CA THR A 240 -6.42 -0.12 25.14
C THR A 240 -7.13 -0.95 26.20
N PHE A 241 -7.30 -2.23 25.93
CA PHE A 241 -7.81 -3.23 26.85
C PHE A 241 -6.64 -3.94 27.56
N ASP A 242 -6.63 -3.94 28.88
CA ASP A 242 -5.77 -4.82 29.70
C ASP A 242 -6.64 -5.99 30.16
N LEU A 243 -6.28 -7.21 29.78
CA LEU A 243 -6.98 -8.44 30.14
C LEU A 243 -6.56 -8.98 31.52
N GLY A 244 -5.66 -8.27 32.22
CA GLY A 244 -5.15 -8.59 33.56
C GLY A 244 -4.14 -9.74 33.63
N LYS A 245 -4.16 -10.65 32.64
CA LYS A 245 -3.17 -11.72 32.43
C LYS A 245 -3.02 -11.99 30.93
N GLU A 246 -2.02 -12.79 30.57
CA GLU A 246 -1.88 -13.28 29.20
C GLU A 246 -2.96 -14.33 28.89
N TYR A 247 -3.57 -14.20 27.71
CA TYR A 247 -4.54 -15.14 27.15
C TYR A 247 -4.04 -15.65 25.80
N SER A 248 -4.39 -16.90 25.49
CA SER A 248 -4.34 -17.45 24.13
C SER A 248 -5.72 -17.31 23.49
N PHE A 249 -5.84 -16.57 22.39
CA PHE A 249 -7.14 -16.33 21.75
C PHE A 249 -7.04 -16.25 20.24
N ASP A 250 -8.11 -16.62 19.53
CA ASP A 250 -8.19 -16.56 18.05
C ASP A 250 -9.29 -15.62 17.55
N GLY A 251 -9.87 -14.83 18.44
CA GLY A 251 -10.78 -13.77 18.05
C GLY A 251 -11.06 -12.74 19.14
N ILE A 252 -11.53 -11.59 18.71
CA ILE A 252 -11.90 -10.46 19.56
C ILE A 252 -13.35 -10.10 19.26
N TYR A 253 -14.15 -9.94 20.31
CA TYR A 253 -15.58 -9.68 20.23
C TYR A 253 -15.90 -8.29 20.77
N SER A 254 -16.67 -7.50 20.02
CA SER A 254 -17.27 -6.26 20.50
C SER A 254 -18.64 -6.07 19.89
N TYR A 255 -19.68 -6.10 20.72
CA TYR A 255 -21.05 -5.92 20.25
C TYR A 255 -21.40 -4.44 20.13
N PRO A 256 -21.86 -3.97 18.95
CA PRO A 256 -22.23 -2.59 18.73
C PRO A 256 -23.50 -2.22 19.49
N PHE A 257 -23.64 -0.94 19.84
CA PHE A 257 -24.90 -0.41 20.35
C PHE A 257 -25.83 -0.05 19.19
N TYR A 258 -27.09 -0.50 19.29
CA TYR A 258 -28.16 -0.16 18.37
C TYR A 258 -29.13 0.83 19.03
N GLY A 259 -29.09 2.09 18.60
CA GLY A 259 -30.05 3.11 18.98
C GLY A 259 -30.65 3.79 17.76
N GLN A 260 -30.79 5.12 17.80
CA GLN A 260 -31.13 5.91 16.60
C GLN A 260 -30.03 5.85 15.52
N SER A 261 -28.82 5.45 15.90
CA SER A 261 -27.70 5.18 15.01
C SER A 261 -26.96 3.94 15.52
N VAL A 262 -26.17 3.33 14.64
CA VAL A 262 -25.31 2.18 15.00
C VAL A 262 -23.93 2.71 15.33
N TYR A 263 -23.49 2.45 16.55
CA TYR A 263 -22.13 2.77 16.99
C TYR A 263 -21.39 1.46 17.26
N ALA A 264 -20.14 1.39 16.83
CA ALA A 264 -19.32 0.19 16.90
C ALA A 264 -17.86 0.55 17.20
N LEU A 265 -17.13 -0.33 17.87
CA LEU A 265 -15.69 -0.20 18.08
C LEU A 265 -14.92 -0.56 16.80
N PHE A 266 -15.21 -1.73 16.25
CA PHE A 266 -14.54 -2.24 15.05
C PHE A 266 -15.16 -1.62 13.80
N LYS A 267 -14.50 -0.60 13.26
CA LYS A 267 -14.89 0.09 12.02
C LYS A 267 -13.87 -0.20 10.91
N ALA A 268 -14.28 0.02 9.66
CA ALA A 268 -13.34 0.02 8.54
C ALA A 268 -12.15 0.95 8.81
N ASN A 269 -10.96 0.55 8.35
CA ASN A 269 -9.68 1.21 8.54
C ASN A 269 -9.18 1.27 10.00
N SER A 270 -9.84 0.62 10.95
CA SER A 270 -9.29 0.51 12.32
C SER A 270 -8.19 -0.53 12.33
N GLU A 271 -7.08 -0.23 13.01
CA GLU A 271 -5.96 -1.16 13.18
C GLU A 271 -5.99 -1.75 14.59
N ILE A 272 -5.68 -3.03 14.69
CA ILE A 272 -5.71 -3.76 15.95
C ILE A 272 -4.30 -4.21 16.29
N PHE A 273 -3.89 -3.97 17.52
CA PHE A 273 -2.60 -4.36 18.05
C PHE A 273 -2.76 -5.24 19.27
N ILE A 274 -1.75 -6.07 19.53
CA ILE A 274 -1.61 -6.86 20.75
C ILE A 274 -0.27 -6.58 21.44
N SER A 275 -0.21 -6.86 22.73
CA SER A 275 1.04 -6.79 23.51
C SER A 275 0.99 -7.71 24.73
N SER A 276 2.13 -8.26 25.14
CA SER A 276 2.27 -8.96 26.44
C SER A 276 2.59 -8.00 27.59
N ASN A 277 3.17 -6.83 27.30
CA ASN A 277 3.72 -5.92 28.32
C ASN A 277 3.13 -4.50 28.31
N GLY A 278 2.30 -4.17 27.32
CA GLY A 278 1.66 -2.86 27.17
C GLY A 278 2.54 -1.77 26.53
N ASN A 279 3.80 -2.09 26.21
CA ASN A 279 4.77 -1.16 25.63
C ASN A 279 5.15 -1.54 24.20
N ASP A 280 5.41 -2.82 23.96
CA ASP A 280 5.79 -3.35 22.65
C ASP A 280 4.53 -3.89 21.96
N TRP A 281 4.17 -3.29 20.83
CA TRP A 281 2.92 -3.56 20.14
C TRP A 281 3.16 -4.27 18.81
N THR A 282 2.45 -5.37 18.60
CA THR A 282 2.42 -6.09 17.32
C THR A 282 1.07 -5.84 16.66
N SER A 283 1.07 -5.39 15.39
CA SER A 283 -0.17 -5.24 14.62
C SER A 283 -0.73 -6.60 14.23
N LEU A 284 -2.02 -6.81 14.46
CA LEU A 284 -2.78 -7.93 13.89
C LEU A 284 -3.26 -7.61 12.47
N GLY A 285 -3.29 -6.34 12.08
CA GLY A 285 -3.76 -5.86 10.78
C GLY A 285 -4.85 -4.81 10.86
N VAL A 286 -5.32 -4.40 9.68
CA VAL A 286 -6.31 -3.33 9.48
C VAL A 286 -7.64 -3.92 9.04
N LEU A 287 -8.73 -3.50 9.66
CA LEU A 287 -10.07 -3.95 9.30
C LEU A 287 -10.52 -3.39 7.95
N SER A 288 -10.88 -4.25 7.01
CA SER A 288 -11.45 -3.83 5.73
C SER A 288 -12.89 -3.30 5.83
N SER A 289 -13.60 -3.65 6.90
CA SER A 289 -15.02 -3.33 7.10
C SER A 289 -15.38 -3.36 8.59
N ALA A 290 -16.47 -2.65 8.93
CA ALA A 290 -17.04 -2.72 10.27
C ALA A 290 -17.56 -4.13 10.58
N ARG A 291 -17.40 -4.60 11.82
CA ARG A 291 -17.78 -5.96 12.23
C ARG A 291 -17.99 -6.05 13.74
N THR A 292 -18.62 -7.12 14.19
CA THR A 292 -18.79 -7.43 15.62
C THR A 292 -17.63 -8.28 16.15
N THR A 293 -17.06 -9.11 15.27
CA THR A 293 -16.05 -10.08 15.64
C THR A 293 -14.86 -9.95 14.70
N VAL A 294 -13.67 -9.96 15.27
CA VAL A 294 -12.40 -10.03 14.56
C VAL A 294 -11.90 -11.46 14.73
N ALA A 295 -11.83 -12.22 13.64
CA ALA A 295 -11.24 -13.55 13.63
C ALA A 295 -9.75 -13.46 13.28
N LEU A 296 -8.96 -14.38 13.81
CA LEU A 296 -7.54 -14.52 13.50
C LEU A 296 -7.29 -15.82 12.73
N TYR A 297 -6.27 -15.84 11.86
CA TYR A 297 -5.84 -17.05 11.15
C TYR A 297 -5.25 -18.11 12.09
N ALA A 298 -4.70 -17.68 13.23
CA ALA A 298 -4.16 -18.54 14.27
C ALA A 298 -4.35 -17.88 15.64
N ALA A 299 -4.31 -18.67 16.71
CA ALA A 299 -4.34 -18.15 18.06
C ALA A 299 -3.08 -17.31 18.34
N VAL A 300 -3.26 -16.18 19.01
CA VAL A 300 -2.17 -15.32 19.48
C VAL A 300 -2.13 -15.33 21.00
N GLN A 301 -0.95 -15.06 21.57
CA GLN A 301 -0.77 -14.88 23.00
C GLN A 301 -0.57 -13.39 23.31
N ALA A 302 -1.43 -12.82 24.15
CA ALA A 302 -1.31 -11.43 24.58
C ALA A 302 -2.07 -11.14 25.87
N ARG A 303 -1.65 -10.10 26.59
CA ARG A 303 -2.37 -9.52 27.73
C ARG A 303 -3.13 -8.26 27.36
N TYR A 304 -2.64 -7.51 26.39
CA TYR A 304 -3.21 -6.23 25.99
C TYR A 304 -3.71 -6.29 24.55
N ILE A 305 -4.83 -5.63 24.30
CA ILE A 305 -5.39 -5.40 22.97
C ILE A 305 -5.57 -3.89 22.80
N LYS A 306 -5.07 -3.30 21.72
CA LYS A 306 -5.30 -1.89 21.39
C LYS A 306 -6.01 -1.78 20.06
N VAL A 307 -7.09 -1.01 20.01
CA VAL A 307 -7.82 -0.69 18.78
C VAL A 307 -7.57 0.78 18.47
N VAL A 308 -6.92 1.06 17.34
CA VAL A 308 -6.69 2.41 16.83
C VAL A 308 -7.71 2.70 15.73
N LEU A 309 -8.42 3.81 15.84
CA LEU A 309 -9.56 4.11 14.98
C LEU A 309 -9.13 4.79 13.68
N GLY A 310 -9.47 4.21 12.54
CA GLY A 310 -9.14 4.79 11.23
C GLY A 310 -10.02 5.97 10.81
N ALA A 311 -11.17 6.17 11.46
CA ALA A 311 -12.09 7.27 11.17
C ALA A 311 -12.71 7.81 12.47
N GLY A 312 -12.83 9.13 12.55
CA GLY A 312 -13.29 9.82 13.75
C GLY A 312 -14.81 9.93 13.84
N ASN A 313 -15.41 9.32 14.87
CA ASN A 313 -16.82 9.50 15.21
C ASN A 313 -17.11 8.96 16.62
N GLN A 314 -18.38 8.99 17.02
CA GLN A 314 -18.87 8.34 18.24
C GLN A 314 -18.69 6.81 18.17
N ILE A 315 -18.32 6.23 19.31
CA ILE A 315 -18.27 4.78 19.55
C ILE A 315 -19.20 4.47 20.70
N ALA A 316 -19.88 3.33 20.59
CA ALA A 316 -20.62 2.74 21.68
C ALA A 316 -20.68 1.23 21.51
N THR A 317 -20.50 0.50 22.60
CA THR A 317 -20.48 -0.97 22.62
C THR A 317 -21.17 -1.46 23.87
N THR A 318 -21.89 -2.58 23.76
CA THR A 318 -22.61 -3.20 24.88
C THR A 318 -21.91 -4.44 25.44
N ALA A 319 -20.94 -4.99 24.71
CA ALA A 319 -20.14 -6.11 25.15
C ALA A 319 -18.72 -6.05 24.56
N PHE A 320 -17.74 -6.52 25.32
CA PHE A 320 -16.37 -6.76 24.87
C PHE A 320 -15.83 -8.06 25.49
N SER A 321 -15.29 -8.95 24.65
CA SER A 321 -14.63 -10.19 25.10
C SER A 321 -13.61 -10.67 24.05
N ILE A 322 -12.96 -11.80 24.32
CA ILE A 322 -12.12 -12.54 23.37
C ILE A 322 -12.64 -13.98 23.24
N TYR A 323 -12.26 -14.66 22.16
CA TYR A 323 -12.48 -16.09 21.97
C TYR A 323 -11.23 -16.85 22.41
N GLU A 324 -11.21 -17.33 23.66
CA GLU A 324 -10.08 -18.04 24.28
C GLU A 324 -9.93 -19.46 23.71
N LYS A 325 -8.67 -19.90 23.61
CA LYS A 325 -8.22 -21.15 23.01
C LYS A 325 -7.68 -22.14 24.02
#